data_AF-A0A845T2H2-F1
#
_entry.id   AF-A0A845T2H2-F1
#
_cell.length_a   1.000
_cell.length_b   1.000
_cell.length_c   1.000
_cell.angle_alpha   90.00
_cell.angle_beta   90.00
_cell.angle_gamma   90.00
#
_symmetry.space_group_name_H-M   'P 1'
#
loop_
_entity.id
_entity.type
_entity.pdbx_description
1 polymer ?
#
loop_
_entity_poly.entity_id
_entity_poly.type
_entity_poly.pdbx_seq_one_letter_code
_entity_poly.pdbx_strand_id
1 'polypeptide(L)'
;MNEEYKAIGAYNAYVSGIHNYYRYATHISKDIHKIALGITRTMQNRLRERLQKQGNPLPAYIAERYGRSKQIRYVSGQAVIPIGYVQTKAPLYKRREVNQYTEQGRRSIHKNLESVNMSILHYLMRNPVQFASVELNNNRLALYCAQHGCCAVTKQPLEIGDIHCHHKLPREKGGNDQYGNLVLVTETVHILIHATDSEVIARLVQTLRLNTRQRAKLNTLRKIAGLFSI
;
A
#
# COMPACT_ATOMS: atom_id res chain seq x y z
N MET A 1 16.05 14.10 12.85
CA MET A 1 15.05 13.10 13.28
C MET A 1 15.52 12.54 14.61
N ASN A 2 14.71 12.69 15.67
CA ASN A 2 15.07 12.42 17.07
C ASN A 2 15.56 10.96 17.24
N GLU A 3 16.72 10.73 17.87
CA GLU A 3 17.29 9.38 18.05
C GLU A 3 16.36 8.44 18.80
N GLU A 4 15.62 8.97 19.77
CA GLU A 4 14.63 8.23 20.54
C GLU A 4 13.51 7.67 19.64
N TYR A 5 13.06 8.46 18.65
CA TYR A 5 12.06 8.02 17.67
C TYR A 5 12.56 6.81 16.89
N LYS A 6 13.83 6.84 16.45
CA LYS A 6 14.44 5.72 15.73
C LYS A 6 14.57 4.48 16.63
N ALA A 7 14.94 4.65 17.90
CA ALA A 7 15.08 3.55 18.84
C ALA A 7 13.73 2.87 19.13
N ILE A 8 12.65 3.65 19.34
CA ILE A 8 11.29 3.12 19.53
C ILE A 8 10.81 2.40 18.26
N GLY A 9 11.06 3.00 17.08
CA GLY A 9 10.76 2.38 15.79
C GLY A 9 11.47 1.04 15.60
N ALA A 10 12.76 0.97 15.92
CA ALA A 10 13.56 -0.26 15.84
C ALA A 10 13.05 -1.34 16.80
N TYR A 11 12.75 -0.97 18.05
CA TYR A 11 12.15 -1.88 19.02
C TYR A 11 10.80 -2.43 18.54
N ASN A 12 9.92 -1.55 18.04
CA ASN A 12 8.62 -1.94 17.54
C ASN A 12 8.74 -2.89 16.33
N ALA A 13 9.65 -2.61 15.40
CA ALA A 13 9.93 -3.47 14.26
C ALA A 13 10.40 -4.87 14.73
N TYR A 14 11.31 -4.91 15.70
CA TYR A 14 11.82 -6.16 16.28
C TYR A 14 10.72 -7.00 16.95
N VAL A 15 9.93 -6.42 17.85
CA VAL A 15 8.83 -7.12 18.53
C VAL A 15 7.77 -7.59 17.54
N SER A 16 7.43 -6.74 16.57
CA SER A 16 6.52 -7.12 15.48
C SER A 16 7.07 -8.32 14.68
N GLY A 17 8.38 -8.37 14.45
CA GLY A 17 9.07 -9.52 13.84
C GLY A 17 8.93 -10.79 14.65
N ILE A 18 9.21 -10.75 15.96
CA ILE A 18 9.04 -11.89 16.89
C ILE A 18 7.61 -12.41 16.83
N HIS A 19 6.62 -11.52 16.98
CA HIS A 19 5.21 -11.92 16.92
C HIS A 19 4.86 -12.56 15.58
N ASN A 20 5.35 -12.01 14.46
CA ASN A 20 5.08 -12.57 13.13
C ASN A 20 5.72 -13.93 12.92
N TYR A 21 6.94 -14.14 13.42
CA TYR A 21 7.67 -15.39 13.27
C TYR A 21 7.03 -16.50 14.12
N TYR A 22 6.83 -16.24 15.41
CA TYR A 22 6.36 -17.26 16.35
C TYR A 22 4.84 -17.39 16.46
N ARG A 23 4.03 -16.62 15.72
CA ARG A 23 2.56 -16.73 15.77
C ARG A 23 2.03 -18.15 15.51
N TYR A 24 2.79 -18.99 14.80
CA TYR A 24 2.38 -20.37 14.48
C TYR A 24 2.89 -21.41 15.50
N ALA A 25 3.77 -21.02 16.41
CA ALA A 25 4.28 -21.92 17.43
C ALA A 25 3.22 -22.21 18.50
N THR A 26 3.07 -23.49 18.85
CA THR A 26 2.20 -23.93 19.95
C THR A 26 2.76 -23.44 21.28
N HIS A 27 1.88 -22.97 22.18
CA HIS A 27 2.25 -22.51 23.53
C HIS A 27 3.24 -21.33 23.64
N ILE A 28 3.61 -20.68 22.54
CA ILE A 28 4.55 -19.53 22.55
C ILE A 28 4.15 -18.42 23.54
N SER A 29 2.85 -18.23 23.79
CA SER A 29 2.37 -17.24 24.74
C SER A 29 2.94 -17.43 26.14
N LYS A 30 3.17 -18.68 26.59
CA LYS A 30 3.75 -18.99 27.90
C LYS A 30 5.21 -18.53 27.98
N ASP A 31 6.00 -18.81 26.96
CA ASP A 31 7.42 -18.48 26.95
C ASP A 31 7.64 -16.98 26.77
N ILE A 32 6.89 -16.36 25.85
CA ILE A 32 6.90 -14.91 25.67
C ILE A 32 6.45 -14.19 26.94
N HIS A 33 5.49 -14.74 27.71
CA HIS A 33 5.08 -14.12 28.97
C HIS A 33 6.21 -14.08 30.01
N LYS A 34 7.02 -15.14 30.09
CA LYS A 34 8.21 -15.18 30.97
C LYS A 34 9.21 -14.09 30.59
N ILE A 35 9.47 -13.94 29.28
CA ILE A 35 10.37 -12.91 28.76
C ILE A 35 9.80 -11.50 29.00
N ALA A 36 8.50 -11.33 28.77
CA ALA A 36 7.79 -10.06 28.91
C ALA A 36 7.86 -9.52 30.34
N LEU A 37 7.85 -10.39 31.36
CA LEU A 37 7.99 -9.99 32.76
C LEU A 37 9.32 -9.25 32.99
N GLY A 38 10.43 -9.80 32.50
CA GLY A 38 11.75 -9.18 32.61
C GLY A 38 11.80 -7.84 31.90
N ILE A 39 11.37 -7.81 30.63
CA ILE A 39 11.39 -6.59 29.81
C ILE A 39 10.50 -5.50 30.40
N THR A 40 9.31 -5.84 30.89
CA THR A 40 8.37 -4.87 31.48
C THR A 40 8.97 -4.25 32.73
N ARG A 41 9.60 -5.04 33.61
CA ARG A 41 10.30 -4.54 34.79
C ARG A 41 11.47 -3.63 34.41
N THR A 42 12.29 -4.03 33.44
CA THR A 42 13.40 -3.20 32.95
C THR A 42 12.90 -1.88 32.37
N MET A 43 11.84 -1.90 31.57
CA MET A 43 11.22 -0.69 31.00
C MET A 43 10.68 0.22 32.09
N GLN A 44 9.94 -0.31 33.07
CA GLN A 44 9.41 0.45 34.19
C GLN A 44 10.53 1.10 35.01
N ASN A 45 11.59 0.36 35.33
CA ASN A 45 12.68 0.86 36.17
C ASN A 45 13.55 1.91 35.48
N ARG A 46 13.79 1.75 34.16
CA ARG A 46 14.66 2.65 33.38
C ARG A 46 13.93 3.89 32.85
N LEU A 47 12.68 3.74 32.41
CA LEU A 47 11.92 4.84 31.81
C LEU A 47 11.05 5.58 32.83
N ARG A 48 10.61 4.92 33.91
CA ARG A 48 9.84 5.49 35.02
C ARG A 48 8.67 6.35 34.52
N GLU A 49 8.66 7.64 34.87
CA GLU A 49 7.62 8.62 34.53
C GLU A 49 7.47 8.85 33.02
N ARG A 50 8.51 8.58 32.23
CA ARG A 50 8.46 8.68 30.77
C ARG A 50 7.59 7.60 30.13
N LEU A 51 7.32 6.50 30.84
CA LEU A 51 6.49 5.40 30.36
C LEU A 51 5.01 5.65 30.69
N GLN A 52 4.29 6.22 29.73
CA GLN A 52 2.89 6.63 29.92
C GLN A 52 1.89 5.60 29.40
N LYS A 53 0.64 5.67 29.87
CA LYS A 53 -0.47 4.82 29.39
C LYS A 53 -1.21 5.43 28.19
N GLN A 54 -1.08 6.73 27.99
CA GLN A 54 -1.71 7.48 26.90
C GLN A 54 -0.62 8.24 26.15
N GLY A 55 -0.89 8.56 24.88
CA GLY A 55 0.04 9.26 24.01
C GLY A 55 -0.63 9.56 22.68
N ASN A 56 0.18 9.70 21.62
CA ASN A 56 -0.33 10.05 20.29
C ASN A 56 -1.23 8.93 19.73
N PRO A 57 -2.10 9.26 18.76
CA PRO A 57 -2.88 8.27 18.04
C PRO A 57 -2.03 7.14 17.48
N LEU A 58 -2.51 5.90 17.60
CA LEU A 58 -1.80 4.73 17.12
C LEU A 58 -1.66 4.77 15.59
N PRO A 59 -0.46 4.51 15.05
CA PRO A 59 -0.29 4.26 13.62
C PRO A 59 -1.19 3.10 13.18
N ALA A 60 -1.74 3.17 11.96
CA ALA A 60 -2.73 2.21 11.45
C ALA A 60 -2.33 0.73 11.67
N TYR A 61 -1.08 0.38 11.37
CA TYR A 61 -0.55 -0.96 11.59
C TYR A 61 -0.59 -1.41 13.06
N ILE A 62 -0.22 -0.52 13.98
CA ILE A 62 -0.21 -0.83 15.42
C ILE A 62 -1.65 -0.89 15.95
N ALA A 63 -2.51 0.03 15.50
CA ALA A 63 -3.92 0.06 15.85
C ALA A 63 -4.64 -1.25 15.47
N GLU A 64 -4.43 -1.73 14.23
CA GLU A 64 -5.04 -2.97 13.73
C GLU A 64 -4.64 -4.19 14.56
N ARG A 65 -3.34 -4.32 14.87
CA ARG A 65 -2.80 -5.55 15.48
C ARG A 65 -2.79 -5.53 17.00
N TYR A 66 -2.60 -4.37 17.61
CA TYR A 66 -2.36 -4.21 19.04
C TYR A 66 -3.39 -3.32 19.72
N GLY A 67 -4.29 -2.66 19.00
CA GLY A 67 -5.22 -1.66 19.57
C GLY A 67 -6.12 -2.17 20.70
N ARG A 68 -6.39 -3.48 20.76
CA ARG A 68 -7.15 -4.12 21.85
C ARG A 68 -6.30 -4.42 23.10
N SER A 69 -4.99 -4.25 23.03
CA SER A 69 -4.07 -4.57 24.12
C SER A 69 -4.03 -3.47 25.17
N LYS A 70 -4.39 -3.81 26.41
CA LYS A 70 -4.21 -2.95 27.60
C LYS A 70 -2.74 -2.79 28.00
N GLN A 71 -1.83 -3.52 27.35
CA GLN A 71 -0.39 -3.51 27.67
C GLN A 71 0.39 -2.46 26.87
N ILE A 72 -0.22 -1.79 25.88
CA ILE A 72 0.45 -0.71 25.14
C ILE A 72 0.87 0.38 26.12
N ARG A 73 2.09 0.88 25.95
CA ARG A 73 2.64 2.03 26.66
C ARG A 73 3.20 3.03 25.66
N TYR A 74 3.43 4.25 26.13
CA TYR A 74 3.93 5.34 25.32
C TYR A 74 5.22 5.89 25.91
N VAL A 75 6.16 6.25 25.04
CA VAL A 75 7.38 6.96 25.40
C VAL A 75 7.48 8.15 24.46
N SER A 76 7.55 9.36 25.02
CA SER A 76 7.56 10.61 24.25
C SER A 76 6.41 10.68 23.22
N GLY A 77 5.20 10.25 23.64
CA GLY A 77 4.01 10.20 22.80
C GLY A 77 3.95 9.05 21.79
N GLN A 78 5.01 8.26 21.59
CA GLN A 78 5.02 7.14 20.64
C GLN A 78 4.64 5.82 21.30
N ALA A 79 3.79 5.05 20.63
CA ALA A 79 3.37 3.74 21.13
C ALA A 79 4.50 2.71 21.06
N VAL A 80 4.67 1.96 22.14
CA VAL A 80 5.60 0.84 22.28
C VAL A 80 4.79 -0.45 22.22
N ILE A 81 5.15 -1.33 21.29
CA ILE A 81 4.47 -2.62 21.11
C ILE A 81 4.77 -3.53 22.33
N PRO A 82 3.75 -4.04 23.02
CA PRO A 82 3.95 -4.92 24.15
C PRO A 82 4.40 -6.31 23.68
N ILE A 83 5.60 -6.74 24.05
CA ILE A 83 6.12 -8.07 23.71
C ILE A 83 5.26 -9.21 24.27
N GLY A 84 4.57 -8.98 25.40
CA GLY A 84 3.68 -9.97 26.00
C GLY A 84 2.38 -10.21 25.24
N TYR A 85 2.05 -9.39 24.24
CA TYR A 85 0.80 -9.47 23.48
C TYR A 85 0.98 -10.25 22.17
N VAL A 86 1.50 -11.47 22.27
CA VAL A 86 1.60 -12.38 21.12
C VAL A 86 0.22 -12.97 20.81
N GLN A 87 -0.19 -12.89 19.55
CA GLN A 87 -1.43 -13.51 19.04
C GLN A 87 -1.06 -14.73 18.20
N THR A 88 -1.55 -15.90 18.59
CA THR A 88 -1.27 -17.14 17.86
C THR A 88 -2.27 -17.37 16.73
N LYS A 89 -1.82 -18.05 15.68
CA LYS A 89 -2.65 -18.53 14.58
C LYS A 89 -2.32 -19.99 14.35
N ALA A 90 -3.35 -20.83 14.26
CA ALA A 90 -3.17 -22.24 13.99
C ALA A 90 -2.45 -22.43 12.62
N PRO A 91 -1.36 -23.22 12.56
CA PRO A 91 -0.75 -23.62 11.29
C PRO A 91 -1.65 -24.67 10.63
N LEU A 92 -2.67 -24.20 9.90
CA LEU A 92 -3.56 -25.08 9.16
C LEU A 92 -2.92 -25.50 7.85
N TYR A 93 -3.16 -26.75 7.44
CA TYR A 93 -2.82 -27.20 6.10
C TYR A 93 -3.52 -26.35 5.05
N LYS A 94 -2.92 -26.30 3.86
CA LYS A 94 -3.55 -25.72 2.68
C LYS A 94 -4.93 -26.37 2.48
N ARG A 95 -5.97 -25.57 2.24
CA ARG A 95 -7.32 -26.09 1.97
C ARG A 95 -7.26 -27.04 0.77
N ARG A 96 -7.97 -28.17 0.85
CA ARG A 96 -7.98 -29.21 -0.21
C ARG A 96 -8.43 -28.66 -1.57
N GLU A 97 -9.33 -27.68 -1.56
CA GLU A 97 -9.82 -26.97 -2.75
C GLU A 97 -8.70 -26.26 -3.51
N VAL A 98 -7.63 -25.82 -2.83
CA VAL A 98 -6.58 -24.99 -3.44
C VAL A 98 -5.55 -25.86 -4.14
N ASN A 99 -5.78 -26.10 -5.44
CA ASN A 99 -4.94 -26.91 -6.31
C ASN A 99 -4.55 -26.14 -7.60
N GLN A 100 -3.29 -26.18 -8.00
CA GLN A 100 -2.80 -25.50 -9.20
C GLN A 100 -3.09 -26.24 -10.52
N TYR A 101 -3.38 -27.54 -10.44
CA TYR A 101 -3.59 -28.39 -11.61
C TYR A 101 -5.07 -28.51 -12.00
N THR A 102 -6.00 -28.29 -11.07
CA THR A 102 -7.45 -28.32 -11.36
C THR A 102 -7.96 -26.91 -11.65
N GLU A 103 -8.96 -26.79 -12.53
CA GLU A 103 -9.55 -25.49 -12.85
C GLU A 103 -10.23 -24.85 -11.62
N GLN A 104 -11.02 -25.64 -10.89
CA GLN A 104 -11.68 -25.19 -9.65
C GLN A 104 -10.66 -24.71 -8.62
N GLY A 105 -9.54 -25.42 -8.47
CA GLY A 105 -8.47 -25.03 -7.56
C GLY A 105 -7.74 -23.77 -8.01
N ARG A 106 -7.47 -23.60 -9.30
CA ARG A 106 -6.91 -22.36 -9.85
C ARG A 106 -7.83 -21.16 -9.61
N ARG A 107 -9.15 -21.31 -9.78
CA ARG A 107 -10.11 -20.25 -9.44
C ARG A 107 -9.99 -19.84 -7.98
N SER A 108 -9.85 -20.79 -7.05
CA SER A 108 -9.66 -20.47 -5.62
C SER A 108 -8.34 -19.72 -5.33
N ILE A 109 -7.27 -20.02 -6.07
CA ILE A 109 -5.98 -19.32 -5.99
C ILE A 109 -6.11 -17.89 -6.54
N HIS A 110 -6.79 -17.73 -7.67
CA HIS A 110 -6.91 -16.48 -8.40
C HIS A 110 -8.16 -15.66 -8.02
N LYS A 111 -8.92 -16.06 -7.00
CA LYS A 111 -10.15 -15.38 -6.56
C LYS A 111 -9.94 -13.88 -6.28
N ASN A 112 -8.78 -13.51 -5.74
CA ASN A 112 -8.46 -12.08 -5.49
C ASN A 112 -8.13 -11.30 -6.79
N LEU A 113 -7.71 -12.01 -7.84
CA LEU A 113 -7.46 -11.44 -9.17
C LEU A 113 -8.75 -11.35 -10.02
N GLU A 114 -9.87 -11.92 -9.58
CA GLU A 114 -11.19 -11.76 -10.23
C GLU A 114 -11.63 -10.29 -10.29
N SER A 115 -11.04 -9.41 -9.47
CA SER A 115 -11.32 -7.97 -9.52
C SER A 115 -10.87 -7.29 -10.82
N VAL A 116 -10.09 -7.97 -11.66
CA VAL A 116 -9.46 -7.40 -12.85
C VAL A 116 -9.94 -8.12 -14.11
N ASN A 117 -10.23 -7.36 -15.18
CA ASN A 117 -10.66 -7.95 -16.43
C ASN A 117 -9.49 -8.66 -17.14
N MET A 118 -9.53 -10.00 -17.15
CA MET A 118 -8.48 -10.83 -17.74
C MET A 118 -8.34 -10.66 -19.25
N SER A 119 -9.41 -10.32 -19.98
CA SER A 119 -9.31 -10.10 -21.43
C SER A 119 -8.45 -8.87 -21.73
N ILE A 120 -8.61 -7.81 -20.96
CA ILE A 120 -7.81 -6.58 -21.05
C ILE A 120 -6.38 -6.86 -20.61
N LEU A 121 -6.15 -7.57 -19.51
CA LEU A 121 -4.80 -7.92 -19.08
C LEU A 121 -4.05 -8.73 -20.16
N HIS A 122 -4.71 -9.72 -20.74
CA HIS A 122 -4.15 -10.48 -21.86
C HIS A 122 -3.93 -9.63 -23.11
N TYR A 123 -4.82 -8.68 -23.39
CA TYR A 123 -4.63 -7.71 -24.47
C TYR A 123 -3.38 -6.86 -24.25
N LEU A 124 -3.20 -6.29 -23.05
CA LEU A 124 -2.02 -5.50 -22.70
C LEU A 124 -0.73 -6.32 -22.81
N MET A 125 -0.79 -7.61 -22.47
CA MET A 125 0.35 -8.53 -22.54
C MET A 125 0.73 -8.85 -23.99
N ARG A 126 -0.25 -9.02 -24.87
CA ARG A 126 -0.04 -9.33 -26.29
C ARG A 126 0.27 -8.10 -27.14
N ASN A 127 -0.09 -6.91 -26.66
CA ASN A 127 0.10 -5.63 -27.34
C ASN A 127 0.99 -4.70 -26.50
N PRO A 128 2.30 -5.01 -26.40
CA PRO A 128 3.25 -4.12 -25.75
C PRO A 128 3.32 -2.78 -26.50
N VAL A 129 3.59 -1.71 -25.77
CA VAL A 129 3.91 -0.41 -26.37
C VAL A 129 5.20 -0.57 -27.16
N GLN A 130 5.10 -0.44 -28.47
CA GLN A 130 6.25 -0.57 -29.37
C GLN A 130 7.28 0.53 -29.07
N PHE A 131 8.56 0.20 -29.23
CA PHE A 131 9.70 1.10 -28.97
C PHE A 131 9.83 1.61 -27.52
N ALA A 132 8.99 1.14 -26.60
CA ALA A 132 9.15 1.38 -25.17
C ALA A 132 10.04 0.31 -24.51
N SER A 133 10.53 0.61 -23.32
CA SER A 133 11.37 -0.32 -22.56
C SER A 133 10.58 -1.56 -22.13
N VAL A 134 11.30 -2.67 -21.93
CA VAL A 134 10.76 -3.90 -21.32
C VAL A 134 10.21 -3.60 -19.93
N GLU A 135 10.89 -2.74 -19.18
CA GLU A 135 10.46 -2.30 -17.84
C GLU A 135 9.10 -1.60 -17.89
N LEU A 136 8.89 -0.65 -18.81
CA LEU A 136 7.60 0.03 -18.97
C LEU A 136 6.48 -0.96 -19.28
N ASN A 137 6.70 -1.87 -20.23
CA ASN A 137 5.69 -2.84 -20.64
C ASN A 137 5.33 -3.83 -19.53
N ASN A 138 6.32 -4.27 -18.72
CA ASN A 138 6.07 -5.10 -17.56
C ASN A 138 5.33 -4.33 -16.46
N ASN A 139 5.78 -3.11 -16.15
CA ASN A 139 5.16 -2.26 -15.13
C ASN A 139 3.73 -1.85 -15.51
N ARG A 140 3.42 -1.71 -16.80
CA ARG A 140 2.05 -1.48 -17.31
C ARG A 140 1.10 -2.59 -16.90
N LEU A 141 1.51 -3.86 -17.01
CA LEU A 141 0.72 -5.02 -16.55
C LEU A 141 0.56 -5.02 -15.04
N ALA A 142 1.66 -4.80 -14.31
CA ALA A 142 1.64 -4.74 -12.86
C ALA A 142 0.71 -3.63 -12.34
N LEU A 143 0.73 -2.45 -12.97
CA LEU A 143 -0.14 -1.32 -12.65
C LEU A 143 -1.61 -1.63 -12.93
N TYR A 144 -1.93 -2.31 -14.03
CA TYR A 144 -3.31 -2.69 -14.32
C TYR A 144 -3.89 -3.55 -13.20
N CYS A 145 -3.13 -4.55 -12.74
CA CYS A 145 -3.51 -5.38 -11.61
C CYS A 145 -3.60 -4.58 -10.30
N ALA A 146 -2.59 -3.77 -9.98
CA ALA A 146 -2.53 -3.00 -8.74
C ALA A 146 -3.58 -1.88 -8.65
N GLN A 147 -4.06 -1.38 -9.79
CA GLN A 147 -5.13 -0.40 -9.89
C GLN A 147 -6.53 -1.03 -10.00
N HIS A 148 -6.64 -2.35 -9.86
CA HIS A 148 -7.90 -3.10 -10.01
C HIS A 148 -8.58 -2.84 -11.36
N GLY A 149 -7.78 -2.72 -12.43
CA GLY A 149 -8.28 -2.45 -13.76
C GLY A 149 -8.93 -1.08 -13.97
N CYS A 150 -8.77 -0.15 -13.01
CA CYS A 150 -9.39 1.17 -13.06
C CYS A 150 -8.37 2.31 -13.25
N CYS A 151 -8.86 3.43 -13.78
CA CYS A 151 -8.13 4.69 -13.87
C CYS A 151 -7.69 5.15 -12.48
N ALA A 152 -6.43 5.55 -12.35
CA ALA A 152 -5.88 5.92 -11.05
C ALA A 152 -6.55 7.16 -10.44
N VAL A 153 -7.05 8.07 -11.28
CA VAL A 153 -7.72 9.32 -10.88
C VAL A 153 -9.22 9.08 -10.75
N THR A 154 -9.95 8.80 -11.84
CA THR A 154 -11.42 8.72 -11.85
C THR A 154 -11.97 7.46 -11.20
N LYS A 155 -11.17 6.40 -11.05
CA LYS A 155 -11.61 5.08 -10.59
C LYS A 155 -12.61 4.37 -11.50
N GLN A 156 -12.86 4.92 -12.69
CA GLN A 156 -13.62 4.23 -13.72
C GLN A 156 -12.83 3.04 -14.27
N PRO A 157 -13.50 1.95 -14.67
CA PRO A 157 -12.86 0.84 -15.37
C PRO A 157 -12.12 1.33 -16.61
N LEU A 158 -10.93 0.78 -16.85
CA LEU A 158 -10.18 1.04 -18.06
C LEU A 158 -10.62 0.10 -19.17
N GLU A 159 -10.70 0.62 -20.39
CA GLU A 159 -11.11 -0.14 -21.59
C GLU A 159 -10.00 -0.18 -22.64
N ILE A 160 -10.06 -1.17 -23.52
CA ILE A 160 -9.10 -1.28 -24.64
C ILE A 160 -9.25 -0.04 -25.52
N GLY A 161 -8.14 0.64 -25.80
CA GLY A 161 -8.12 1.91 -26.52
C GLY A 161 -8.03 3.14 -25.62
N ASP A 162 -8.47 3.04 -24.37
CA ASP A 162 -8.48 4.15 -23.38
C ASP A 162 -7.47 3.91 -22.24
N ILE A 163 -6.44 3.09 -22.45
CA ILE A 163 -5.41 2.78 -21.44
C ILE A 163 -4.11 3.50 -21.77
N HIS A 164 -3.85 4.58 -21.04
CA HIS A 164 -2.61 5.34 -21.14
C HIS A 164 -1.71 5.11 -19.93
N CYS A 165 -0.46 4.75 -20.19
CA CYS A 165 0.58 4.70 -19.16
C CYS A 165 1.24 6.07 -19.07
N HIS A 166 1.01 6.76 -17.96
CA HIS A 166 1.50 8.10 -17.72
C HIS A 166 2.72 8.09 -16.79
N HIS A 167 3.78 8.80 -17.19
CA HIS A 167 4.92 9.12 -16.33
C HIS A 167 4.58 10.32 -15.45
N LYS A 168 4.54 10.13 -14.14
CA LYS A 168 4.26 11.17 -13.15
C LYS A 168 5.27 12.32 -13.25
N LEU A 169 6.56 11.98 -13.24
CA LEU A 169 7.64 12.85 -13.65
C LEU A 169 7.90 12.62 -15.14
N PRO A 170 7.70 13.63 -16.01
CA PRO A 170 7.96 13.50 -17.44
C PRO A 170 9.40 13.10 -17.76
N ARG A 171 9.62 12.39 -18.86
CA ARG A 171 10.96 11.97 -19.30
C ARG A 171 11.93 13.13 -19.51
N GLU A 172 11.43 14.23 -20.08
CA GLU A 172 12.19 15.48 -20.28
C GLU A 172 12.73 16.07 -18.96
N LYS A 173 12.09 15.74 -17.84
CA LYS A 173 12.48 16.17 -16.49
C LYS A 173 13.21 15.07 -15.70
N GLY A 174 13.76 14.06 -16.39
CA GLY A 174 14.50 12.94 -15.79
C GLY A 174 13.61 11.79 -15.30
N GLY A 175 12.34 11.74 -15.72
CA GLY A 175 11.45 10.61 -15.44
C GLY A 175 11.91 9.30 -16.07
N ASN A 176 11.89 8.22 -15.28
CA ASN A 176 12.26 6.87 -15.72
C ASN A 176 11.04 5.93 -15.81
N ASP A 177 11.27 4.69 -16.25
CA ASP A 177 10.23 3.66 -16.43
C ASP A 177 9.96 2.82 -15.17
N GLN A 178 10.48 3.25 -14.01
CA GLN A 178 10.28 2.55 -12.76
C GLN A 178 8.81 2.60 -12.34
N TYR A 179 8.36 1.50 -11.74
CA TYR A 179 6.97 1.34 -11.27
C TYR A 179 6.46 2.54 -10.46
N GLY A 180 7.31 3.11 -9.58
CA GLY A 180 6.95 4.26 -8.76
C GLY A 180 6.64 5.54 -9.55
N ASN A 181 7.21 5.70 -10.74
CA ASN A 181 7.00 6.86 -11.62
C ASN A 181 5.83 6.67 -12.59
N LEU A 182 5.24 5.48 -12.68
CA LEU A 182 4.19 5.19 -13.66
C LEU A 182 2.80 5.14 -13.01
N VAL A 183 1.78 5.40 -13.82
CA VAL A 183 0.36 5.28 -13.43
C VAL A 183 -0.53 5.07 -14.66
N LEU A 184 -1.54 4.22 -14.57
CA LEU A 184 -2.53 4.06 -15.65
C LEU A 184 -3.70 5.02 -15.48
N VAL A 185 -4.05 5.72 -16.55
CA VAL A 185 -5.15 6.67 -16.62
C VAL A 185 -5.90 6.50 -17.95
N THR A 186 -7.12 7.03 -18.00
CA THR A 186 -7.86 7.20 -19.27
C THR A 186 -7.18 8.26 -20.14
N GLU A 187 -7.41 8.22 -21.44
CA GLU A 187 -6.94 9.21 -22.41
C GLU A 187 -7.38 10.63 -22.00
N THR A 188 -8.65 10.79 -21.65
CA THR A 188 -9.23 12.07 -21.20
C THR A 188 -8.51 12.64 -19.98
N VAL A 189 -8.19 11.80 -18.99
CA VAL A 189 -7.42 12.20 -17.80
C VAL A 189 -5.97 12.47 -18.18
N HIS A 190 -5.38 11.69 -19.08
CA HIS A 190 -4.01 11.90 -19.52
C HIS A 190 -3.83 13.26 -20.20
N ILE A 191 -4.76 13.63 -21.09
CA ILE A 191 -4.83 14.95 -21.71
C ILE A 191 -4.99 16.02 -20.62
N LEU A 192 -5.90 15.83 -19.67
CA LEU A 192 -6.13 16.80 -18.61
C LEU A 192 -4.92 16.96 -17.66
N ILE A 193 -4.05 15.96 -17.51
CA ILE A 193 -2.83 16.11 -16.72
C ILE A 193 -1.87 17.08 -17.41
N HIS A 194 -1.77 17.05 -18.74
CA HIS A 194 -0.83 17.88 -19.50
C HIS A 194 -1.42 19.17 -20.07
N ALA A 195 -2.74 19.35 -20.00
CA ALA A 195 -3.41 20.52 -20.55
C ALA A 195 -2.93 21.83 -19.89
N THR A 196 -2.54 22.79 -20.72
CA THR A 196 -2.15 24.17 -20.35
C THR A 196 -3.22 25.20 -20.73
N ASP A 197 -4.00 24.91 -21.78
CA ASP A 197 -5.08 25.76 -22.26
C ASP A 197 -6.29 25.75 -21.31
N SER A 198 -6.73 26.94 -20.88
CA SER A 198 -7.84 27.11 -19.96
C SER A 198 -9.19 26.62 -20.51
N GLU A 199 -9.42 26.73 -21.83
CA GLU A 199 -10.66 26.27 -22.45
C GLU A 199 -10.75 24.73 -22.43
N VAL A 200 -9.65 24.06 -22.77
CA VAL A 200 -9.55 22.60 -22.73
C VAL A 200 -9.72 22.08 -21.31
N ILE A 201 -9.06 22.73 -20.34
CA ILE A 201 -9.19 22.41 -18.91
C ILE A 201 -10.65 22.54 -18.47
N ALA A 202 -11.29 23.68 -18.74
CA ALA A 202 -12.67 23.93 -18.32
C ALA A 202 -13.63 22.87 -18.88
N ARG A 203 -13.53 22.55 -20.18
CA ARG A 203 -14.33 21.53 -20.85
C ARG A 203 -14.15 20.14 -20.22
N LEU A 204 -12.91 19.72 -19.99
CA LEU A 204 -12.62 18.38 -19.45
C LEU A 204 -13.00 18.28 -17.97
N VAL A 205 -12.80 19.32 -17.17
CA VAL A 205 -13.22 19.36 -15.76
C VAL A 205 -14.75 19.25 -15.66
N GLN A 206 -15.48 19.95 -16.51
CA GLN A 206 -16.94 19.89 -16.56
C GLN A 206 -17.44 18.50 -16.98
N THR A 207 -16.74 17.85 -17.91
CA THR A 207 -17.08 16.51 -18.40
C THR A 207 -16.81 15.43 -17.35
N LEU A 208 -15.64 15.46 -16.69
CA LEU A 208 -15.22 14.42 -15.76
C LEU A 208 -15.89 14.51 -14.38
N ARG A 209 -16.43 15.68 -14.00
CA ARG A 209 -17.12 15.92 -12.71
C ARG A 209 -16.39 15.31 -11.51
N LEU A 210 -15.10 15.61 -11.40
CA LEU A 210 -14.22 15.01 -10.40
C LEU A 210 -14.61 15.41 -8.97
N ASN A 211 -14.64 14.44 -8.06
CA ASN A 211 -14.80 14.73 -6.64
C ASN A 211 -13.52 15.32 -6.02
N THR A 212 -13.61 15.83 -4.79
CA THR A 212 -12.48 16.49 -4.08
C THR A 212 -11.23 15.61 -4.00
N ARG A 213 -11.36 14.31 -3.75
CA ARG A 213 -10.23 13.39 -3.65
C ARG A 213 -9.60 13.13 -5.02
N GLN A 214 -10.41 12.97 -6.06
CA GLN A 214 -9.95 12.76 -7.43
C GLN A 214 -9.22 14.00 -7.95
N ARG A 215 -9.77 15.20 -7.70
CA ARG A 215 -9.15 16.48 -8.07
C ARG A 215 -7.82 16.71 -7.35
N ALA A 216 -7.74 16.40 -6.05
CA ALA A 216 -6.48 16.46 -5.31
C ALA A 216 -5.40 15.54 -5.91
N LYS A 217 -5.79 14.32 -6.32
CA LYS A 217 -4.88 13.39 -6.97
C LYS A 217 -4.43 13.87 -8.34
N LEU A 218 -5.34 14.39 -9.16
CA LEU A 218 -5.03 15.01 -10.45
C LEU A 218 -4.05 16.19 -10.29
N ASN A 219 -4.31 17.08 -9.34
CA ASN A 219 -3.45 18.24 -9.07
C ASN A 219 -2.06 17.84 -8.58
N THR A 220 -1.95 16.73 -7.86
CA THR A 220 -0.65 16.16 -7.49
C THR A 220 0.14 15.75 -8.73
N LEU A 221 -0.51 15.09 -9.71
CA LEU A 221 0.14 14.71 -10.98
C LEU A 221 0.53 15.94 -11.81
N ARG A 222 -0.37 16.91 -11.96
CA ARG A 222 -0.10 18.19 -12.65
C ARG A 222 1.10 18.91 -12.04
N LYS A 223 1.17 18.99 -10.70
CA LYS A 223 2.28 19.63 -10.00
C LYS A 223 3.61 18.93 -10.23
N ILE A 224 3.65 17.59 -10.24
CA ILE A 224 4.88 16.83 -10.54
C ILE A 224 5.31 17.07 -11.99
N ALA A 225 4.36 17.19 -12.91
CA ALA A 225 4.63 17.59 -14.29
C ALA A 225 5.06 19.07 -14.43
N GLY A 226 5.01 19.86 -13.34
CA GLY A 226 5.37 21.29 -13.32
C GLY A 226 4.28 22.22 -13.82
N LEU A 227 3.02 21.79 -13.76
CA LEU A 227 1.83 22.57 -14.13
C LEU A 227 1.07 23.04 -12.88
N PHE A 228 0.22 24.05 -13.04
CA PHE A 228 -0.61 24.58 -11.96
C PHE A 228 -1.79 23.64 -11.62
N SER A 229 -2.23 23.71 -10.36
CA SER A 229 -3.40 22.98 -9.87
C SER A 229 -4.68 23.58 -10.41
N ILE A 230 -5.61 22.72 -10.81
CA ILE A 230 -6.93 23.12 -11.32
C ILE A 230 -8.03 22.88 -10.33
#